data_AF-A0A7E4V080-F1
#
_entry.id   AF-A0A7E4V080-F1
#
_cell.length_a   1.000
_cell.length_b   1.000
_cell.length_c   1.000
_cell.angle_alpha   90.00
_cell.angle_beta   90.00
_cell.angle_gamma   90.00
#
_symmetry.space_group_name_H-M   'P 1'
#
loop_
_entity.id
_entity.type
_entity.pdbx_description
1 polymer ?
#
loop_
_entity_poly.entity_id
_entity_poly.type
_entity_poly.pdbx_seq_one_letter_code
_entity_poly.pdbx_strand_id
1 'polypeptide(L)'
;MIVVDHSIDLSSPMALAELKDIVNTVIGSCEAETAQIHRITNGTTNTTYIVEIFGKPTLIARINGPRTELMIDREYEKKIIMRFAKYNLAPPILASFKNGLVYAYTPGRSVTSSEVRNDPMRSLIARRLAELHSLKLKISQRYTTPFLFSGLKDYCNLIPETFTNPAKHAQFKSYFDKFDLKQTVETHIAHIFDTCREIVTVCHNDLVLPNILFDEEIQAVHFIDFEYAKMNYQFFDVANFFTGSVGMTTTVAASDGGFSDEQKEAFLRDYIVGRGIDVDLEEELEVVKKEIYVFEASAHLLWSLWSLIITRSSIERIARFAFDYAVLNNRLKVTAIHKANIQKLGDGLFLKVCKEIAAAEYPTIEFNSMIVDNASMQLVSNPQQFNGGIMLMPNLYGNIISNIACGLVGGPGLVSGMNLGKKYAVFETGTRNTGTSLAGKNIANPTAFIRAAIDMLRYLEHDDYANQLSDALWRALTEQQQHTVDVGGTAKATEVVDALLYNLKHK
;
A
#
# COMPACT_ATOMS: atom_id res chain seq x y z
N MET A 1 10.95 -16.67 24.73
CA MET A 1 10.16 -15.49 24.36
C MET A 1 9.68 -14.81 25.62
N ILE A 2 10.02 -13.54 25.79
CA ILE A 2 9.57 -12.68 26.89
C ILE A 2 8.15 -12.19 26.57
N VAL A 3 7.26 -12.14 27.57
CA VAL A 3 5.91 -11.59 27.42
C VAL A 3 5.80 -10.34 28.28
N VAL A 4 5.47 -9.22 27.66
CA VAL A 4 5.30 -7.92 28.34
C VAL A 4 3.82 -7.53 28.27
N ASP A 5 3.19 -7.30 29.43
CA ASP A 5 1.77 -6.93 29.50
C ASP A 5 1.53 -5.42 29.24
N HIS A 6 2.16 -4.88 28.19
CA HIS A 6 2.12 -3.45 27.85
C HIS A 6 1.61 -3.24 26.41
N SER A 7 0.95 -2.11 26.16
CA SER A 7 0.56 -1.68 24.82
C SER A 7 1.18 -0.35 24.48
N ILE A 8 1.78 -0.22 23.30
CA ILE A 8 2.40 1.03 22.86
C ILE A 8 1.44 1.84 22.00
N ASP A 9 1.09 3.04 22.45
CA ASP A 9 0.33 3.98 21.63
C ASP A 9 1.26 4.71 20.65
N LEU A 10 1.19 4.36 19.36
CA LEU A 10 1.99 4.97 18.30
C LEU A 10 1.79 6.49 18.14
N SER A 11 0.71 7.05 18.69
CA SER A 11 0.45 8.50 18.70
C SER A 11 1.09 9.23 19.88
N SER A 12 1.51 8.51 20.92
CA SER A 12 2.20 9.06 22.07
C SER A 12 3.65 9.47 21.72
N PRO A 13 4.14 10.62 22.23
CA PRO A 13 5.57 10.97 22.12
C PRO A 13 6.47 9.98 22.88
N MET A 14 5.92 9.21 23.84
CA MET A 14 6.65 8.19 24.60
C MET A 14 6.76 6.84 23.89
N ALA A 15 6.09 6.65 22.75
CA ALA A 15 6.03 5.35 22.07
C ALA A 15 7.40 4.72 21.79
N LEU A 16 8.39 5.54 21.41
CA LEU A 16 9.74 5.05 21.13
C LEU A 16 10.50 4.70 22.41
N ALA A 17 10.27 5.44 23.50
CA ALA A 17 10.86 5.14 24.80
C ALA A 17 10.30 3.83 25.36
N GLU A 18 8.98 3.67 25.32
CA GLU A 18 8.31 2.43 25.72
C GLU A 18 8.79 1.22 24.88
N LEU A 19 8.96 1.41 23.57
CA LEU A 19 9.53 0.37 22.70
C LEU A 19 10.97 0.02 23.10
N LYS A 20 11.78 1.05 23.42
CA LYS A 20 13.16 0.88 23.85
C LYS A 20 13.23 0.10 25.18
N ASP A 21 12.33 0.32 26.11
CA ASP A 21 12.27 -0.44 27.37
C ASP A 21 11.99 -1.93 27.14
N ILE A 22 11.06 -2.23 26.23
CA ILE A 22 10.78 -3.61 25.82
C ILE A 22 12.01 -4.24 25.16
N VAL A 23 12.65 -3.54 24.22
CA VAL A 23 13.88 -4.00 23.55
C VAL A 23 15.00 -4.25 24.55
N ASN A 24 15.22 -3.34 25.50
CA ASN A 24 16.23 -3.48 26.55
C ASN A 24 16.00 -4.72 27.44
N THR A 25 14.73 -5.07 27.67
CA THR A 25 14.37 -6.31 28.39
C THR A 25 14.79 -7.56 27.61
N VAL A 26 14.86 -7.48 26.27
CA VAL A 26 15.28 -8.58 25.39
C VAL A 26 16.80 -8.74 25.34
N ILE A 27 17.54 -7.64 25.20
CA ILE A 27 19.00 -7.64 24.92
C ILE A 27 19.85 -7.54 26.19
N GLY A 28 19.26 -7.16 27.33
CA GLY A 28 19.97 -7.01 28.60
C GLY A 28 20.77 -5.70 28.71
N SER A 29 21.27 -5.42 29.92
CA SER A 29 21.83 -4.11 30.28
C SER A 29 23.10 -3.72 29.53
N CYS A 30 23.96 -4.67 29.18
CA CYS A 30 25.24 -4.38 28.51
C CYS A 30 25.07 -3.96 27.05
N GLU A 31 24.02 -4.45 26.37
CA GLU A 31 23.74 -4.15 24.97
C GLU A 31 22.87 -2.89 24.81
N ALA A 32 22.09 -2.56 25.84
CA ALA A 32 21.15 -1.43 25.86
C ALA A 32 21.80 -0.06 25.62
N GLU A 33 23.05 0.14 26.06
CA GLU A 33 23.79 1.40 25.86
C GLU A 33 24.11 1.66 24.39
N THR A 34 24.25 0.60 23.59
CA THR A 34 24.61 0.68 22.17
C THR A 34 23.42 0.54 21.22
N ALA A 35 22.24 0.22 21.76
CA ALA A 35 21.04 -0.04 20.99
C ALA A 35 20.48 1.24 20.35
N GLN A 36 20.42 1.25 19.02
CA GLN A 36 19.79 2.30 18.22
C GLN A 36 18.54 1.74 17.53
N ILE A 37 17.44 2.50 17.55
CA ILE A 37 16.17 2.08 16.98
C ILE A 37 15.81 3.02 15.84
N HIS A 38 15.72 2.47 14.63
CA HIS A 38 15.35 3.22 13.44
C HIS A 38 14.03 2.67 12.90
N ARG A 39 13.16 3.55 12.42
CA ARG A 39 11.91 3.12 11.81
C ARG A 39 12.18 2.66 10.37
N ILE A 40 11.70 1.49 9.98
CA ILE A 40 11.68 1.05 8.58
C ILE A 40 10.28 1.35 8.00
N THR A 41 10.24 1.58 6.69
CA THR A 41 9.13 2.04 5.83
C THR A 41 7.72 1.46 6.10
N ASN A 42 6.72 2.17 5.57
CA ASN A 42 5.28 2.03 5.82
C ASN A 42 4.65 0.70 5.31
N GLY A 43 4.69 -0.36 6.12
CA GLY A 43 3.67 -1.40 6.01
C GLY A 43 2.27 -0.78 6.13
N THR A 44 1.30 -1.27 5.36
CA THR A 44 -0.08 -0.74 5.38
C THR A 44 -0.79 -1.09 6.68
N THR A 45 -0.44 -2.23 7.28
CA THR A 45 -1.06 -2.81 8.48
C THR A 45 -0.22 -2.63 9.74
N ASN A 46 1.11 -2.47 9.64
CA ASN A 46 2.02 -2.47 10.80
C ASN A 46 3.04 -1.32 10.74
N THR A 47 3.54 -0.90 11.91
CA THR A 47 4.70 0.00 12.02
C THR A 47 5.93 -0.78 12.48
N THR A 48 6.99 -0.76 11.68
CA THR A 48 8.18 -1.60 11.89
C THR A 48 9.41 -0.77 12.20
N TYR A 49 10.25 -1.28 13.10
CA TYR A 49 11.51 -0.69 13.54
C TYR A 49 12.63 -1.71 13.44
N ILE A 50 13.79 -1.28 12.96
CA ILE A 50 15.05 -2.02 13.08
C ILE A 50 15.74 -1.59 14.37
N VAL A 51 16.30 -2.55 15.08
CA VAL A 51 17.15 -2.33 16.24
C VAL A 51 18.56 -2.74 15.86
N GLU A 52 19.46 -1.78 15.90
CA GLU A 52 20.89 -1.99 15.69
C GLU A 52 21.59 -2.07 17.05
N ILE A 53 22.43 -3.10 17.23
CA ILE A 53 23.25 -3.29 18.43
C ILE A 53 24.70 -3.30 17.96
N PHE A 54 25.57 -2.52 18.60
CA PHE A 54 26.95 -2.28 18.14
C PHE A 54 27.03 -1.87 16.65
N GLY A 55 26.05 -1.09 16.17
CA GLY A 55 25.99 -0.61 14.78
C GLY A 55 25.64 -1.69 13.75
N LYS A 56 25.05 -2.82 14.19
CA LYS A 56 24.60 -3.90 13.29
C LYS A 56 23.12 -4.20 13.48
N PRO A 57 22.32 -4.30 12.40
CA PRO A 57 20.95 -4.80 12.46
C PRO A 57 20.87 -6.13 13.19
N THR A 58 20.15 -6.16 14.30
CA THR A 58 20.07 -7.35 15.16
C THR A 58 18.63 -7.79 15.41
N LEU A 59 17.71 -6.85 15.63
CA LEU A 59 16.30 -7.14 15.88
C LEU A 59 15.38 -6.34 14.96
N ILE A 60 14.17 -6.86 14.80
CA ILE A 60 13.02 -6.13 14.29
C ILE A 60 11.97 -6.02 15.41
N ALA A 61 11.48 -4.82 15.63
CA ALA A 61 10.37 -4.55 16.51
C ALA A 61 9.17 -4.04 15.71
N ARG A 62 8.05 -4.74 15.77
CA ARG A 62 6.84 -4.46 14.98
C ARG A 62 5.67 -4.16 15.91
N ILE A 63 5.05 -2.99 15.72
CA ILE A 63 3.83 -2.58 16.42
C ILE A 63 2.65 -2.69 15.44
N ASN A 64 1.60 -3.39 15.84
CA ASN A 64 0.41 -3.61 15.03
C ASN A 64 -0.32 -2.28 14.78
N GLY A 65 -0.82 -2.08 13.57
CA GLY A 65 -1.64 -0.93 13.24
C GLY A 65 -3.01 -0.96 13.95
N PRO A 66 -3.63 0.20 14.14
CA PRO A 66 -4.89 0.31 14.88
C PRO A 66 -6.01 -0.47 14.19
N ARG A 67 -6.73 -1.31 14.93
CA ARG A 67 -7.90 -2.09 14.47
C ARG A 67 -7.61 -3.15 13.42
N THR A 68 -6.34 -3.54 13.26
CA THR A 68 -5.99 -4.66 12.39
C THR A 68 -6.48 -6.00 12.94
N GLU A 69 -6.77 -6.09 14.24
CA GLU A 69 -7.39 -7.25 14.88
C GLU A 69 -8.80 -7.57 14.36
N LEU A 70 -9.46 -6.63 13.68
CA LEU A 70 -10.73 -6.89 13.00
C LEU A 70 -10.58 -7.85 11.81
N MET A 71 -9.37 -7.96 11.27
CA MET A 71 -9.07 -8.73 10.04
C MET A 71 -8.01 -9.81 10.28
N ILE A 72 -7.17 -9.63 11.30
CA ILE A 72 -5.99 -10.47 11.55
C ILE A 72 -6.09 -11.07 12.97
N ASP A 73 -6.08 -12.40 13.05
CA ASP A 73 -5.95 -13.13 14.32
C ASP A 73 -4.49 -13.06 14.79
N ARG A 74 -4.18 -12.02 15.59
CA ARG A 74 -2.83 -11.75 16.11
C ARG A 74 -2.29 -12.87 17.02
N GLU A 75 -3.17 -13.62 17.68
CA GLU A 75 -2.77 -14.76 18.50
C GLU A 75 -2.37 -15.97 17.63
N TYR A 76 -3.09 -16.20 16.53
CA TYR A 76 -2.71 -17.21 15.56
C TYR A 76 -1.41 -16.85 14.83
N GLU A 77 -1.28 -15.60 14.38
CA GLU A 77 -0.07 -15.07 13.74
C GLU A 77 1.18 -15.34 14.59
N LYS A 78 1.16 -14.94 15.87
CA LYS A 78 2.26 -15.21 16.80
C LYS A 78 2.60 -16.70 16.89
N LYS A 79 1.57 -17.56 17.00
CA LYS A 79 1.77 -19.02 17.10
C LYS A 79 2.36 -19.63 15.84
N ILE A 80 1.96 -19.15 14.66
CA ILE A 80 2.43 -19.72 13.39
C ILE A 80 3.88 -19.31 13.13
N ILE A 81 4.25 -18.05 13.38
CA ILE A 81 5.64 -17.57 13.28
C ILE A 81 6.55 -18.38 14.21
N MET A 82 6.16 -18.59 15.47
CA MET A 82 6.94 -19.43 16.40
C MET A 82 7.14 -20.87 15.93
N ARG A 83 6.21 -21.41 15.13
CA ARG A 83 6.34 -22.74 14.54
C ARG A 83 7.28 -22.73 13.35
N PHE A 84 7.14 -21.76 12.45
CA PHE A 84 8.04 -21.57 11.31
C PHE A 84 9.49 -21.35 11.74
N ALA A 85 9.72 -20.62 12.84
CA ALA A 85 11.05 -20.42 13.40
C ALA A 85 11.76 -21.73 13.79
N LYS A 86 11.04 -22.78 14.17
CA LYS A 86 11.63 -24.10 14.48
C LYS A 86 12.19 -24.81 13.24
N TYR A 87 11.76 -24.40 12.05
CA TYR A 87 12.18 -24.93 10.76
C TYR A 87 13.03 -23.91 9.98
N ASN A 88 13.53 -22.86 10.64
CA ASN A 88 14.27 -21.77 9.99
C ASN A 88 13.51 -21.07 8.85
N LEU A 89 12.17 -21.10 8.88
CA LEU A 89 11.31 -20.44 7.89
C LEU A 89 10.89 -19.02 8.26
N ALA A 90 10.97 -18.67 9.54
CA ALA A 90 10.70 -17.33 10.06
C ALA A 90 11.73 -16.98 11.14
N PRO A 91 12.00 -15.69 11.39
CA PRO A 91 12.87 -15.30 12.50
C PRO A 91 12.23 -15.68 13.85
N PRO A 92 13.03 -16.09 14.86
CA PRO A 92 12.52 -16.37 16.19
C PRO A 92 11.95 -15.12 16.86
N ILE A 93 10.77 -15.26 17.47
CA ILE A 93 10.18 -14.21 18.31
C ILE A 93 10.89 -14.20 19.67
N LEU A 94 11.48 -13.07 20.00
CA LEU A 94 12.21 -12.85 21.24
C LEU A 94 11.32 -12.26 22.33
N ALA A 95 10.42 -11.34 21.96
CA ALA A 95 9.39 -10.84 22.87
C ALA A 95 8.04 -10.59 22.17
N SER A 96 6.97 -10.60 22.96
CA SER A 96 5.63 -10.17 22.54
C SER A 96 5.02 -9.22 23.56
N PHE A 97 4.28 -8.24 23.09
CA PHE A 97 3.51 -7.29 23.89
C PHE A 97 2.09 -7.14 23.32
N LYS A 98 1.17 -6.47 24.03
CA LYS A 98 -0.28 -6.50 23.72
C LYS A 98 -0.60 -6.16 22.26
N ASN A 99 0.16 -5.25 21.66
CA ASN A 99 -0.04 -4.80 20.29
C ASN A 99 1.24 -4.91 19.44
N GLY A 100 2.11 -5.90 19.66
CA GLY A 100 3.24 -6.11 18.77
C GLY A 100 4.22 -7.20 19.19
N LEU A 101 5.29 -7.33 18.40
CA LEU A 101 6.30 -8.39 18.50
C LEU A 101 7.70 -7.81 18.36
N VAL A 102 8.68 -8.45 19.01
CA VAL A 102 10.11 -8.27 18.77
C VAL A 102 10.69 -9.60 18.35
N TYR A 103 11.32 -9.65 17.19
CA TYR A 103 11.91 -10.87 16.62
C TYR A 103 13.31 -10.59 16.06
N ALA A 104 14.09 -11.64 15.82
CA ALA A 104 15.43 -11.50 15.26
C ALA A 104 15.39 -10.84 13.87
N TYR A 105 16.43 -10.09 13.54
CA TYR A 105 16.61 -9.53 12.20
C TYR A 105 16.85 -10.64 11.17
N THR A 106 16.19 -10.53 10.02
CA THR A 106 16.44 -11.39 8.86
C THR A 106 17.27 -10.59 7.85
N PRO A 107 18.50 -11.01 7.52
CA PRO A 107 19.30 -10.34 6.51
C PRO A 107 18.67 -10.40 5.12
N GLY A 108 19.01 -9.40 4.30
CA GLY A 108 18.62 -9.32 2.90
C GLY A 108 17.85 -8.06 2.54
N ARG A 109 17.74 -7.82 1.24
CA ARG A 109 16.97 -6.71 0.65
C ARG A 109 15.69 -7.23 0.01
N SER A 110 14.65 -6.41 -0.04
CA SER A 110 13.45 -6.74 -0.80
C SER A 110 13.79 -6.91 -2.29
N VAL A 111 13.19 -7.92 -2.91
CA VAL A 111 13.33 -8.20 -4.34
C VAL A 111 12.51 -7.22 -5.19
N THR A 112 12.88 -7.07 -6.45
CA THR A 112 12.16 -6.25 -7.44
C THR A 112 11.34 -7.10 -8.40
N SER A 113 10.36 -6.47 -9.06
CA SER A 113 9.46 -7.15 -10.00
C SER A 113 10.18 -7.81 -11.18
N SER A 114 11.31 -7.24 -11.63
CA SER A 114 12.12 -7.81 -12.70
C SER A 114 12.96 -9.00 -12.21
N GLU A 115 13.52 -8.94 -10.99
CA GLU A 115 14.35 -10.00 -10.44
C GLU A 115 13.58 -11.31 -10.27
N VAL A 116 12.37 -11.24 -9.72
CA VAL A 116 11.58 -12.44 -9.38
C VAL A 116 11.19 -13.31 -10.58
N ARG A 117 11.28 -12.77 -11.80
CA ARG A 117 10.92 -13.46 -13.05
C ARG A 117 12.12 -14.17 -13.70
N ASN A 118 13.33 -13.85 -13.24
CA ASN A 118 14.58 -14.34 -13.83
C ASN A 118 15.27 -15.36 -12.92
N ASP A 119 16.08 -16.22 -13.52
CA ASP A 119 16.97 -17.10 -12.77
C ASP A 119 18.21 -16.34 -12.27
N PRO A 120 18.76 -16.71 -11.10
CA PRO A 120 18.35 -17.82 -10.23
C PRO A 120 17.20 -17.49 -9.25
N MET A 121 16.78 -16.22 -9.17
CA MET A 121 15.84 -15.73 -8.16
C MET A 121 14.50 -16.47 -8.19
N ARG A 122 13.91 -16.66 -9.38
CA ARG A 122 12.64 -17.38 -9.57
C ARG A 122 12.71 -18.77 -8.92
N SER A 123 13.76 -19.52 -9.22
CA SER A 123 13.98 -20.87 -8.70
C SER A 123 14.23 -20.90 -7.18
N LEU A 124 14.90 -19.89 -6.61
CA LEU A 124 15.10 -19.76 -5.16
C LEU A 124 13.76 -19.52 -4.43
N ILE A 125 12.92 -18.62 -4.96
CA ILE A 125 11.58 -18.34 -4.39
C ILE A 125 10.70 -19.58 -4.48
N ALA A 126 10.66 -20.25 -5.64
CA ALA A 126 9.87 -21.46 -5.86
C ALA A 126 10.24 -22.57 -4.87
N ARG A 127 11.53 -22.84 -4.69
CA ARG A 127 12.02 -23.84 -3.74
C ARG A 127 11.73 -23.47 -2.29
N ARG A 128 11.88 -22.19 -1.93
CA ARG A 128 11.56 -21.71 -0.58
C ARG A 128 10.07 -21.83 -0.25
N LEU A 129 9.20 -21.55 -1.22
CA LEU A 129 7.76 -21.74 -1.08
C LEU A 129 7.38 -23.22 -1.00
N ALA A 130 8.05 -24.08 -1.78
CA ALA A 130 7.88 -25.53 -1.67
C ALA A 130 8.28 -26.08 -0.29
N GLU A 131 9.36 -25.55 0.30
CA GLU A 131 9.79 -25.89 1.65
C GLU A 131 8.73 -25.52 2.69
N LEU A 132 8.16 -24.31 2.60
CA LEU A 132 7.05 -23.86 3.46
C LEU A 132 5.84 -24.79 3.35
N HIS A 133 5.42 -25.09 2.13
CA HIS A 133 4.25 -25.93 1.85
C HIS A 133 4.45 -27.41 2.22
N SER A 134 5.70 -27.85 2.35
CA SER A 134 6.04 -29.22 2.77
C SER A 134 5.99 -29.42 4.29
N LEU A 135 5.81 -28.35 5.07
CA LEU A 135 5.75 -28.45 6.53
C LEU A 135 4.50 -29.21 7.02
N LYS A 136 4.74 -30.28 7.78
CA LYS A 136 3.69 -31.05 8.46
C LYS A 136 3.44 -30.52 9.87
N LEU A 137 2.71 -29.41 9.97
CA LEU A 137 2.36 -28.80 11.26
C LEU A 137 1.06 -29.39 11.83
N LYS A 138 1.03 -29.69 13.14
CA LYS A 138 -0.21 -30.04 13.86
C LYS A 138 -1.02 -28.77 14.14
N ILE A 139 -1.97 -28.45 13.26
CA ILE A 139 -2.84 -27.28 13.37
C ILE A 139 -4.15 -27.67 14.08
N SER A 140 -4.68 -26.79 14.94
CA SER A 140 -5.96 -27.03 15.62
C SER A 140 -7.09 -27.01 14.58
N GLN A 141 -8.09 -27.86 14.75
CA GLN A 141 -9.24 -27.98 13.84
C GLN A 141 -9.97 -26.63 13.60
N ARG A 142 -9.92 -25.69 14.55
CA ARG A 142 -10.49 -24.35 14.37
C ARG A 142 -9.77 -23.47 13.33
N TYR A 143 -8.58 -23.89 12.88
CA TYR A 143 -7.72 -23.17 11.94
C TYR A 143 -7.42 -23.96 10.66
N THR A 144 -8.17 -25.04 10.40
CA THR A 144 -7.96 -25.87 9.21
C THR A 144 -8.76 -25.41 8.00
N THR A 145 -9.77 -24.54 8.19
CA THR A 145 -10.53 -23.96 7.08
C THR A 145 -9.60 -23.12 6.19
N PRO A 146 -9.60 -23.34 4.85
CA PRO A 146 -8.79 -22.55 3.94
C PRO A 146 -9.06 -21.06 4.06
N PHE A 147 -7.99 -20.28 4.22
CA PHE A 147 -8.06 -18.83 4.39
C PHE A 147 -8.80 -18.15 3.24
N LEU A 148 -8.59 -18.59 1.99
CA LEU A 148 -9.29 -18.05 0.84
C LEU A 148 -10.81 -18.04 1.05
N PHE A 149 -11.38 -19.12 1.57
CA PHE A 149 -12.83 -19.25 1.73
C PHE A 149 -13.36 -18.45 2.91
N SER A 150 -12.67 -18.51 4.06
CA SER A 150 -13.05 -17.67 5.19
C SER A 150 -12.92 -16.20 4.85
N GLY A 151 -11.83 -15.77 4.20
CA GLY A 151 -11.59 -14.39 3.82
C GLY A 151 -12.64 -13.85 2.86
N LEU A 152 -12.92 -14.58 1.78
CA LEU A 152 -13.97 -14.20 0.83
C LEU A 152 -15.34 -14.05 1.53
N LYS A 153 -15.72 -15.01 2.38
CA LYS A 153 -17.00 -14.97 3.11
C LYS A 153 -17.03 -13.83 4.14
N ASP A 154 -15.98 -13.68 4.93
CA ASP A 154 -15.89 -12.67 5.98
C ASP A 154 -15.97 -11.27 5.38
N TYR A 155 -15.24 -11.00 4.29
CA TYR A 155 -15.28 -9.71 3.61
C TYR A 155 -16.65 -9.45 2.97
N CYS A 156 -17.30 -10.46 2.41
CA CYS A 156 -18.69 -10.35 1.94
C CYS A 156 -19.69 -10.13 3.07
N ASN A 157 -19.48 -10.71 4.25
CA ASN A 157 -20.37 -10.55 5.40
C ASN A 157 -20.30 -9.14 6.01
N LEU A 158 -19.22 -8.39 5.77
CA LEU A 158 -19.15 -6.98 6.11
C LEU A 158 -20.08 -6.10 5.24
N ILE A 159 -20.67 -6.65 4.17
CA ILE A 159 -21.64 -5.97 3.31
C ILE A 159 -23.02 -6.05 3.99
N PRO A 160 -23.62 -4.92 4.40
CA PRO A 160 -24.94 -4.88 5.05
C PRO A 160 -26.05 -5.39 4.12
N GLU A 161 -26.93 -6.23 4.66
CA GLU A 161 -28.09 -6.79 3.93
C GLU A 161 -29.27 -5.81 3.85
N THR A 162 -29.39 -4.92 4.84
CA THR A 162 -30.46 -3.94 4.93
C THR A 162 -29.93 -2.57 5.32
N PHE A 163 -30.65 -1.54 4.92
CA PHE A 163 -30.39 -0.17 5.35
C PHE A 163 -31.65 0.40 5.98
N THR A 164 -31.49 1.10 7.10
CA THR A 164 -32.59 1.79 7.80
C THR A 164 -33.23 2.90 6.96
N ASN A 165 -32.52 3.42 5.95
CA ASN A 165 -33.08 4.39 5.00
C ASN A 165 -33.73 3.66 3.81
N PRO A 166 -35.05 3.80 3.57
CA PRO A 166 -35.76 3.09 2.50
C PRO A 166 -35.28 3.40 1.08
N ALA A 167 -34.93 4.67 0.79
CA ALA A 167 -34.40 5.07 -0.51
C ALA A 167 -33.01 4.47 -0.77
N LYS A 168 -32.16 4.44 0.27
CA LYS A 168 -30.86 3.78 0.21
C LYS A 168 -31.00 2.28 0.00
N HIS A 169 -31.96 1.64 0.67
CA HIS A 169 -32.22 0.21 0.52
C HIS A 169 -32.74 -0.14 -0.88
N ALA A 170 -33.70 0.61 -1.42
CA ALA A 170 -34.21 0.41 -2.78
C ALA A 170 -33.10 0.57 -3.84
N GLN A 171 -32.24 1.56 -3.67
CA GLN A 171 -31.12 1.76 -4.57
C GLN A 171 -30.05 0.65 -4.39
N PHE A 172 -29.79 0.16 -3.17
CA PHE A 172 -28.89 -0.97 -2.95
C PHE A 172 -29.40 -2.21 -3.69
N LYS A 173 -30.69 -2.51 -3.53
CA LYS A 173 -31.38 -3.56 -4.27
C LYS A 173 -31.27 -3.41 -5.78
N SER A 174 -31.34 -2.20 -6.35
CA SER A 174 -31.22 -2.03 -7.82
C SER A 174 -29.90 -2.50 -8.45
N TYR A 175 -28.82 -2.60 -7.65
CA TYR A 175 -27.53 -3.12 -8.09
C TYR A 175 -27.35 -4.60 -7.71
N PHE A 176 -27.64 -4.95 -6.46
CA PHE A 176 -27.40 -6.30 -5.93
C PHE A 176 -28.50 -7.31 -6.25
N ASP A 177 -29.72 -6.87 -6.62
CA ASP A 177 -30.75 -7.78 -7.16
C ASP A 177 -30.41 -8.24 -8.59
N LYS A 178 -29.50 -7.52 -9.28
CA LYS A 178 -29.00 -7.90 -10.62
C LYS A 178 -27.71 -8.72 -10.58
N PHE A 179 -27.01 -8.66 -9.45
CA PHE A 179 -25.73 -9.32 -9.23
C PHE A 179 -25.59 -9.66 -7.75
N ASP A 180 -25.77 -10.94 -7.45
CA ASP A 180 -25.58 -11.43 -6.09
C ASP A 180 -24.09 -11.76 -5.90
N LEU A 181 -23.37 -10.85 -5.24
CA LEU A 181 -21.96 -11.03 -4.93
C LEU A 181 -21.72 -12.19 -3.96
N LYS A 182 -22.64 -12.44 -3.01
CA LYS A 182 -22.52 -13.58 -2.08
C LYS A 182 -22.67 -14.87 -2.85
N GLN A 183 -23.70 -14.98 -3.70
CA GLN A 183 -23.89 -16.12 -4.60
C GLN A 183 -22.71 -16.29 -5.56
N THR A 184 -22.13 -15.20 -6.08
CA THR A 184 -20.96 -15.24 -6.96
C THR A 184 -19.76 -15.82 -6.23
N VAL A 185 -19.49 -15.36 -5.00
CA VAL A 185 -18.43 -15.91 -4.14
C VAL A 185 -18.69 -17.39 -3.82
N GLU A 186 -19.92 -17.75 -3.47
CA GLU A 186 -20.29 -19.15 -3.21
C GLU A 186 -20.12 -20.03 -4.44
N THR A 187 -20.52 -19.55 -5.61
CA THR A 187 -20.38 -20.25 -6.89
C THR A 187 -18.90 -20.39 -7.26
N HIS A 188 -18.08 -19.37 -7.03
CA HIS A 188 -16.64 -19.42 -7.24
C HIS A 188 -15.96 -20.42 -6.30
N ILE A 189 -16.35 -20.44 -5.03
CA ILE A 189 -15.88 -21.45 -4.05
C ILE A 189 -16.28 -22.86 -4.49
N ALA A 190 -17.52 -23.06 -4.94
CA ALA A 190 -17.98 -24.34 -5.48
C ALA A 190 -17.17 -24.75 -6.71
N HIS A 191 -16.90 -23.81 -7.62
CA HIS A 191 -16.07 -24.06 -8.79
C HIS A 191 -14.65 -24.49 -8.41
N ILE A 192 -14.03 -23.89 -7.39
CA ILE A 192 -12.73 -24.34 -6.87
C ILE A 192 -12.82 -25.79 -6.37
N PHE A 193 -13.87 -26.16 -5.63
CA PHE A 193 -14.07 -27.55 -5.19
C PHE A 193 -14.25 -28.53 -6.36
N ASP A 194 -14.94 -28.12 -7.42
CA ASP A 194 -15.23 -28.97 -8.57
C ASP A 194 -14.02 -29.14 -9.51
N THR A 195 -13.11 -28.16 -9.55
CA THR A 195 -12.05 -28.08 -10.58
C THR A 195 -10.63 -28.17 -10.05
N CYS A 196 -10.40 -27.88 -8.77
CA CYS A 196 -9.07 -27.86 -8.19
C CYS A 196 -8.91 -28.95 -7.12
N ARG A 197 -7.74 -29.59 -7.08
CA ARG A 197 -7.43 -30.58 -6.06
C ARG A 197 -7.34 -29.92 -4.67
N GLU A 198 -7.89 -30.60 -3.67
CA GLU A 198 -7.85 -30.16 -2.28
C GLU A 198 -6.49 -30.46 -1.62
N ILE A 199 -5.45 -29.74 -2.07
CA ILE A 199 -4.11 -29.80 -1.49
C ILE A 199 -3.92 -28.59 -0.57
N VAL A 200 -4.43 -28.73 0.66
CA VAL A 200 -4.39 -27.68 1.68
C VAL A 200 -3.15 -27.84 2.56
N THR A 201 -2.35 -26.80 2.65
CA THR A 201 -1.15 -26.73 3.48
C THR A 201 -1.08 -25.39 4.20
N VAL A 202 -0.05 -25.18 5.02
CA VAL A 202 0.22 -23.86 5.58
C VAL A 202 0.82 -22.97 4.50
N CYS A 203 0.15 -21.85 4.20
CA CYS A 203 0.56 -20.91 3.17
C CYS A 203 0.94 -19.56 3.80
N HIS A 204 1.74 -18.76 3.09
CA HIS A 204 2.01 -17.35 3.40
C HIS A 204 0.77 -16.48 3.18
N ASN A 205 0.04 -16.73 2.09
CA ASN A 205 -1.17 -16.04 1.60
C ASN A 205 -0.99 -14.59 1.15
N ASP A 206 0.10 -13.92 1.54
CA ASP A 206 0.41 -12.53 1.16
C ASP A 206 1.84 -12.35 0.64
N LEU A 207 2.25 -13.23 -0.28
CA LEU A 207 3.63 -13.25 -0.79
C LEU A 207 3.86 -12.17 -1.87
N VAL A 208 3.93 -10.91 -1.44
CA VAL A 208 4.25 -9.74 -2.28
C VAL A 208 5.74 -9.40 -2.25
N LEU A 209 6.24 -8.61 -3.22
CA LEU A 209 7.67 -8.29 -3.36
C LEU A 209 8.35 -7.77 -2.07
N PRO A 210 7.74 -6.85 -1.28
CA PRO A 210 8.34 -6.40 -0.02
C PRO A 210 8.52 -7.50 1.03
N ASN A 211 7.75 -8.58 0.94
CA ASN A 211 7.75 -9.70 1.88
C ASN A 211 8.76 -10.79 1.51
N ILE A 212 9.52 -10.59 0.44
CA ILE A 212 10.56 -11.51 -0.04
C ILE A 212 11.91 -10.81 0.07
N LEU A 213 12.76 -11.28 0.98
CA LEU A 213 14.12 -10.80 1.15
C LEU A 213 15.10 -11.72 0.45
N PHE A 214 16.02 -11.15 -0.32
CA PHE A 214 17.16 -11.85 -0.87
C PHE A 214 18.41 -11.53 -0.07
N ASP A 215 19.00 -12.57 0.50
CA ASP A 215 20.30 -12.52 1.17
C ASP A 215 21.40 -12.85 0.15
N GLU A 216 22.13 -11.81 -0.23
CA GLU A 216 23.22 -11.91 -1.21
C GLU A 216 24.44 -12.66 -0.67
N GLU A 217 24.66 -12.69 0.65
CA GLU A 217 25.84 -13.33 1.25
C GLU A 217 25.75 -14.85 1.15
N ILE A 218 24.57 -15.40 1.41
CA ILE A 218 24.32 -16.85 1.37
C ILE A 218 23.53 -17.31 0.15
N GLN A 219 23.19 -16.38 -0.76
CA GLN A 219 22.39 -16.65 -1.97
C GLN A 219 21.06 -17.34 -1.66
N ALA A 220 20.36 -16.86 -0.64
CA ALA A 220 19.10 -17.45 -0.15
C ALA A 220 17.95 -16.45 -0.14
N VAL A 221 16.74 -16.97 -0.15
CA VAL A 221 15.51 -16.18 -0.04
C VAL A 221 14.84 -16.45 1.30
N HIS A 222 14.41 -15.38 1.96
CA HIS A 222 13.64 -15.41 3.18
C HIS A 222 12.27 -14.76 2.96
N PHE A 223 11.23 -15.36 3.53
CA PHE A 223 9.91 -14.75 3.58
C PHE A 223 9.71 -14.09 4.94
N ILE A 224 9.04 -12.95 4.95
CA ILE A 224 8.72 -12.18 6.14
C ILE A 224 7.26 -11.73 6.11
N ASP A 225 6.76 -11.23 7.23
CA ASP A 225 5.39 -10.70 7.39
C ASP A 225 4.27 -11.73 7.17
N PHE A 226 4.27 -12.76 8.01
CA PHE A 226 3.32 -13.87 8.00
C PHE A 226 1.95 -13.54 8.60
N GLU A 227 1.46 -12.30 8.47
CA GLU A 227 0.23 -11.87 9.15
C GLU A 227 -1.04 -12.54 8.60
N TYR A 228 -1.01 -12.92 7.31
CA TYR A 228 -2.07 -13.70 6.66
C TYR A 228 -1.76 -15.21 6.62
N ALA A 229 -0.62 -15.65 7.15
CA ALA A 229 -0.20 -17.04 7.02
C ALA A 229 -1.16 -17.98 7.75
N LYS A 230 -1.80 -18.88 7.01
CA LYS A 230 -2.91 -19.76 7.46
C LYS A 230 -2.97 -20.99 6.57
N MET A 231 -3.74 -22.00 6.98
CA MET A 231 -4.06 -23.12 6.10
C MET A 231 -4.78 -22.60 4.85
N ASN A 232 -4.33 -23.00 3.66
CA ASN A 232 -4.95 -22.65 2.40
C ASN A 232 -4.54 -23.62 1.28
N TYR A 233 -5.12 -23.47 0.11
CA TYR A 233 -4.67 -24.20 -1.08
C TYR A 233 -3.26 -23.75 -1.45
N GLN A 234 -2.34 -24.69 -1.65
CA GLN A 234 -0.94 -24.36 -1.94
C GLN A 234 -0.78 -23.51 -3.21
N PHE A 235 -1.59 -23.78 -4.24
CA PHE A 235 -1.52 -23.07 -5.52
C PHE A 235 -2.21 -21.71 -5.48
N PHE A 236 -3.05 -21.45 -4.47
CA PHE A 236 -3.48 -20.08 -4.17
C PHE A 236 -2.27 -19.21 -3.83
N ASP A 237 -1.35 -19.69 -3.01
CA ASP A 237 -0.19 -18.89 -2.59
C ASP A 237 0.77 -18.62 -3.76
N VAL A 238 0.94 -19.61 -4.65
CA VAL A 238 1.71 -19.46 -5.90
C VAL A 238 1.06 -18.43 -6.83
N ALA A 239 -0.25 -18.55 -7.06
CA ALA A 239 -1.00 -17.60 -7.89
C ALA A 239 -1.01 -16.18 -7.30
N ASN A 240 -1.10 -16.09 -5.97
CA ASN A 240 -1.03 -14.83 -5.26
C ASN A 240 0.33 -14.16 -5.44
N PHE A 241 1.42 -14.92 -5.43
CA PHE A 241 2.75 -14.40 -5.76
C PHE A 241 2.84 -13.90 -7.20
N PHE A 242 2.34 -14.66 -8.19
CA PHE A 242 2.35 -14.22 -9.59
C PHE A 242 1.59 -12.91 -9.78
N THR A 243 0.38 -12.80 -9.22
CA THR A 243 -0.45 -11.59 -9.32
C THR A 243 0.14 -10.42 -8.52
N GLY A 244 0.69 -10.68 -7.33
CA GLY A 244 1.31 -9.68 -6.46
C GLY A 244 2.65 -9.15 -6.98
N SER A 245 3.34 -9.88 -7.86
CA SER A 245 4.63 -9.47 -8.45
C SER A 245 4.55 -8.23 -9.36
N VAL A 246 3.35 -7.88 -9.84
CA VAL A 246 3.11 -6.70 -10.69
C VAL A 246 3.16 -5.39 -9.89
N GLY A 247 3.04 -5.45 -8.56
CA GLY A 247 3.01 -4.28 -7.68
C GLY A 247 1.65 -3.55 -7.63
N MET A 248 1.59 -2.44 -6.89
CA MET A 248 0.34 -1.70 -6.58
C MET A 248 0.00 -0.55 -7.56
N THR A 249 0.66 -0.44 -8.72
CA THR A 249 0.45 0.68 -9.65
C THR A 249 -0.72 0.44 -10.61
N THR A 250 -1.67 1.38 -10.67
CA THR A 250 -2.86 1.34 -11.54
C THR A 250 -2.59 1.63 -13.02
N THR A 251 -1.33 1.90 -13.39
CA THR A 251 -0.90 2.20 -14.76
C THR A 251 0.08 1.13 -15.23
N VAL A 252 -0.42 -0.09 -15.40
CA VAL A 252 0.33 -1.12 -16.12
C VAL A 252 0.06 -0.87 -17.60
N ALA A 253 1.05 -0.32 -18.32
CA ALA A 253 1.00 -0.40 -19.78
C ALA A 253 0.91 -1.89 -20.14
N ALA A 254 -0.01 -2.24 -21.04
CA ALA A 254 -0.39 -3.63 -21.37
C ALA A 254 0.77 -4.56 -21.83
N SER A 255 2.01 -4.07 -21.89
CA SER A 255 3.19 -4.78 -22.34
C SER A 255 4.23 -5.10 -21.26
N ASP A 256 4.14 -4.58 -20.03
CA ASP A 256 5.18 -4.79 -19.00
C ASP A 256 4.59 -4.97 -17.60
N GLY A 257 4.68 -6.17 -17.00
CA GLY A 257 4.53 -6.28 -15.55
C GLY A 257 4.38 -7.66 -14.91
N GLY A 258 3.76 -8.62 -15.60
CA GLY A 258 3.47 -9.96 -15.04
C GLY A 258 4.44 -11.05 -15.46
N PHE A 259 4.27 -12.25 -14.89
CA PHE A 259 4.92 -13.48 -15.36
C PHE A 259 4.31 -13.92 -16.71
N SER A 260 5.15 -14.25 -17.69
CA SER A 260 4.70 -14.96 -18.90
C SER A 260 4.32 -16.41 -18.58
N ASP A 261 3.58 -17.08 -19.46
CA ASP A 261 3.21 -18.49 -19.26
C ASP A 261 4.45 -19.38 -19.16
N GLU A 262 5.52 -19.11 -19.92
CA GLU A 262 6.79 -19.84 -19.81
C GLU A 262 7.47 -19.62 -18.46
N GLN A 263 7.43 -18.38 -17.94
CA GLN A 263 7.99 -18.07 -16.62
C GLN A 263 7.18 -18.72 -15.49
N LYS A 264 5.85 -18.77 -15.61
CA LYS A 264 4.97 -19.48 -14.67
C LYS A 264 5.27 -20.97 -14.71
N GLU A 265 5.37 -21.56 -15.89
CA GLU A 265 5.68 -22.98 -16.06
C GLU A 265 7.05 -23.33 -15.45
N ALA A 266 8.08 -22.52 -15.69
CA ALA A 266 9.39 -22.70 -15.10
C ALA A 266 9.38 -22.60 -13.57
N PHE A 267 8.63 -21.63 -13.01
CA PHE A 267 8.44 -21.53 -11.56
C PHE A 267 7.72 -22.76 -10.99
N LEU A 268 6.64 -23.21 -11.63
CA LEU A 268 5.87 -24.38 -11.21
C LEU A 268 6.73 -25.65 -11.24
N ARG A 269 7.57 -25.81 -12.25
CA ARG A 269 8.54 -26.90 -12.33
C ARG A 269 9.52 -26.89 -11.16
N ASP A 270 10.17 -25.75 -10.90
CA ASP A 270 11.07 -25.57 -9.75
C ASP A 270 10.36 -25.84 -8.41
N TYR A 271 9.10 -25.41 -8.28
CA TYR A 271 8.27 -25.61 -7.09
C TYR A 271 7.91 -27.09 -6.88
N ILE A 272 7.42 -27.79 -7.92
CA ILE A 272 7.03 -29.21 -7.84
C ILE A 272 8.26 -30.06 -7.48
N VAL A 273 9.40 -29.82 -8.14
CA VAL A 273 10.66 -30.49 -7.81
C VAL A 273 11.09 -30.16 -6.37
N GLY A 274 10.98 -28.91 -5.96
CA GLY A 274 11.32 -28.45 -4.60
C GLY A 274 10.48 -29.09 -3.49
N ARG A 275 9.27 -29.58 -3.80
CA ARG A 275 8.44 -30.32 -2.82
C ARG A 275 8.98 -31.72 -2.52
N GLY A 276 9.86 -32.27 -3.36
CA GLY A 276 10.44 -33.60 -3.17
C GLY A 276 9.40 -34.71 -3.13
N ILE A 277 8.28 -34.55 -3.82
CA ILE A 277 7.24 -35.56 -3.96
C ILE A 277 7.50 -36.43 -5.19
N ASP A 278 7.19 -37.72 -5.09
CA ASP A 278 7.31 -38.67 -6.19
C ASP A 278 6.07 -38.58 -7.09
N VAL A 279 6.19 -37.83 -8.18
CA VAL A 279 5.13 -37.60 -9.18
C VAL A 279 5.74 -37.53 -10.58
N ASP A 280 4.95 -37.85 -11.60
CA ASP A 280 5.29 -37.51 -12.98
C ASP A 280 5.21 -35.98 -13.13
N LEU A 281 6.37 -35.36 -13.38
CA LEU A 281 6.51 -33.91 -13.41
C LEU A 281 5.71 -33.28 -14.55
N GLU A 282 5.65 -33.90 -15.72
CA GLU A 282 4.94 -33.33 -16.88
C GLU A 282 3.43 -33.48 -16.71
N GLU A 283 2.97 -34.63 -16.20
CA GLU A 283 1.55 -34.83 -15.89
C GLU A 283 1.08 -33.86 -14.78
N GLU A 284 1.85 -33.71 -13.70
CA GLU A 284 1.55 -32.78 -12.61
C GLU A 284 1.51 -31.34 -13.12
N LEU A 285 2.48 -30.93 -13.97
CA LEU A 285 2.55 -29.59 -14.52
C LEU A 285 1.32 -29.25 -15.38
N GLU A 286 0.86 -30.18 -16.22
CA GLU A 286 -0.33 -30.01 -17.06
C GLU A 286 -1.62 -29.85 -16.25
N VAL A 287 -1.72 -30.49 -15.08
CA VAL A 287 -2.85 -30.29 -14.16
C VAL A 287 -2.74 -28.92 -13.47
N VAL A 288 -1.58 -28.61 -12.89
CA VAL A 288 -1.38 -27.38 -12.10
C VAL A 288 -1.51 -26.12 -12.96
N LYS A 289 -1.09 -26.16 -14.23
CA LYS A 289 -1.29 -25.05 -15.19
C LYS A 289 -2.75 -24.67 -15.38
N LYS A 290 -3.70 -25.60 -15.17
CA LYS A 290 -5.14 -25.29 -15.24
C LYS A 290 -5.64 -24.71 -13.92
N GLU A 291 -5.22 -25.30 -12.81
CA GLU A 291 -5.59 -24.85 -11.45
C GLU A 291 -5.09 -23.43 -11.17
N ILE A 292 -3.91 -23.06 -11.67
CA ILE A 292 -3.29 -21.76 -11.36
C ILE A 292 -4.15 -20.57 -11.80
N TYR A 293 -4.80 -20.64 -12.97
CA TYR A 293 -5.64 -19.54 -13.45
C TYR A 293 -6.90 -19.36 -12.58
N VAL A 294 -7.46 -20.45 -12.05
CA VAL A 294 -8.58 -20.38 -11.09
C VAL A 294 -8.13 -19.66 -9.81
N PHE A 295 -6.92 -19.96 -9.35
CA PHE A 295 -6.35 -19.32 -8.17
C PHE A 295 -5.88 -17.88 -8.39
N GLU A 296 -5.44 -17.50 -9.59
CA GLU A 296 -5.13 -16.11 -9.94
C GLU A 296 -6.40 -15.25 -9.89
N ALA A 297 -7.50 -15.75 -10.47
CA ALA A 297 -8.81 -15.10 -10.35
C ALA A 297 -9.27 -15.01 -8.88
N SER A 298 -8.99 -16.05 -8.10
CA SER A 298 -9.29 -16.07 -6.65
C SER A 298 -8.52 -15.02 -5.87
N ALA A 299 -7.23 -14.83 -6.16
CA ALA A 299 -6.38 -13.82 -5.53
C ALA A 299 -6.90 -12.41 -5.85
N HIS A 300 -7.22 -12.14 -7.12
CA HIS A 300 -7.82 -10.88 -7.52
C HIS A 300 -9.14 -10.62 -6.80
N LEU A 301 -10.04 -11.60 -6.71
CA LEU A 301 -11.31 -11.46 -6.02
C LEU A 301 -11.12 -11.17 -4.53
N LEU A 302 -10.25 -11.92 -3.85
CA LEU A 302 -9.97 -11.76 -2.43
C LEU A 302 -9.45 -10.35 -2.12
N TRP A 303 -8.42 -9.89 -2.83
CA TRP A 303 -7.82 -8.59 -2.58
C TRP A 303 -8.68 -7.42 -3.07
N SER A 304 -9.50 -7.63 -4.10
CA SER A 304 -10.52 -6.65 -4.50
C SER A 304 -11.51 -6.42 -3.35
N LEU A 305 -12.06 -7.49 -2.77
CA LEU A 305 -12.99 -7.39 -1.63
C LEU A 305 -12.31 -6.75 -0.41
N TRP A 306 -11.07 -7.13 -0.11
CA TRP A 306 -10.28 -6.52 0.95
C TRP A 306 -10.07 -5.02 0.75
N SER A 307 -9.72 -4.60 -0.48
CA SER A 307 -9.40 -3.20 -0.80
C SER A 307 -10.58 -2.23 -0.70
N LEU A 308 -11.81 -2.76 -0.83
CA LEU A 308 -13.04 -1.96 -0.75
C LEU A 308 -13.39 -1.56 0.69
N ILE A 309 -12.65 -2.05 1.68
CA ILE A 309 -12.90 -1.80 3.09
C ILE A 309 -12.33 -0.43 3.47
N ILE A 310 -13.23 0.53 3.75
CA ILE A 310 -12.89 1.85 4.27
C ILE A 310 -13.28 1.92 5.75
N THR A 311 -12.36 2.38 6.62
CA THR A 311 -12.65 2.55 8.05
C THR A 311 -12.99 4.00 8.38
N ARG A 312 -13.96 4.18 9.30
CA ARG A 312 -14.41 5.50 9.77
C ARG A 312 -13.24 6.39 10.21
N SER A 313 -12.28 5.89 10.99
CA SER A 313 -11.17 6.72 11.47
C SER A 313 -10.24 7.21 10.38
N SER A 314 -10.01 6.38 9.36
CA SER A 314 -9.15 6.79 8.24
C SER A 314 -9.82 7.94 7.49
N ILE A 315 -11.15 7.90 7.36
CA ILE A 315 -11.94 8.99 6.79
C ILE A 315 -11.90 10.22 7.69
N GLU A 316 -12.16 10.08 8.99
CA GLU A 316 -12.15 11.21 9.95
C GLU A 316 -10.80 11.94 9.92
N ARG A 317 -9.69 11.20 9.88
CA ARG A 317 -8.34 11.78 9.80
C ARG A 317 -8.13 12.62 8.56
N ILE A 318 -8.44 12.09 7.37
CA ILE A 318 -8.21 12.83 6.11
C ILE A 318 -9.22 13.97 5.94
N ALA A 319 -10.45 13.79 6.43
CA ALA A 319 -11.47 14.85 6.40
C ALA A 319 -11.03 16.04 7.25
N ARG A 320 -10.69 15.83 8.53
CA ARG A 320 -10.20 16.90 9.40
C ARG A 320 -9.00 17.60 8.82
N PHE A 321 -8.02 16.85 8.30
CA PHE A 321 -6.86 17.43 7.63
C PHE A 321 -7.26 18.37 6.46
N ALA A 322 -8.20 17.96 5.60
CA ALA A 322 -8.64 18.80 4.49
C ALA A 322 -9.40 20.05 4.95
N PHE A 323 -10.21 19.96 6.00
CA PHE A 323 -10.90 21.10 6.57
C PHE A 323 -9.95 22.07 7.31
N ASP A 324 -9.01 21.55 8.11
CA ASP A 324 -7.96 22.35 8.75
C ASP A 324 -7.13 23.08 7.70
N TYR A 325 -6.74 22.37 6.62
CA TYR A 325 -6.02 22.98 5.51
C TYR A 325 -6.85 24.08 4.83
N ALA A 326 -8.16 23.88 4.66
CA ALA A 326 -9.05 24.90 4.12
C ALA A 326 -9.08 26.15 5.00
N VAL A 327 -9.21 26.00 6.32
CA VAL A 327 -9.20 27.12 7.28
C VAL A 327 -7.88 27.87 7.24
N LEU A 328 -6.75 27.16 7.34
CA LEU A 328 -5.41 27.78 7.37
C LEU A 328 -5.07 28.52 6.07
N ASN A 329 -5.62 28.07 4.94
CA ASN A 329 -5.35 28.66 3.63
C ASN A 329 -6.50 29.54 3.11
N ASN A 330 -7.38 30.01 3.99
CA ASN A 330 -8.51 30.89 3.66
C ASN A 330 -9.37 30.36 2.51
N ARG A 331 -9.57 29.03 2.44
CA ARG A 331 -10.47 28.38 1.50
C ARG A 331 -11.83 28.24 2.15
N LEU A 332 -12.87 28.62 1.42
CA LEU A 332 -14.23 28.66 1.96
C LEU A 332 -15.03 27.39 1.67
N LYS A 333 -14.44 26.42 0.95
CA LYS A 333 -15.18 25.29 0.40
C LYS A 333 -14.35 24.00 0.38
N VAL A 334 -14.99 22.90 0.79
CA VAL A 334 -14.48 21.53 0.64
C VAL A 334 -15.50 20.71 -0.14
N THR A 335 -15.08 20.16 -1.27
CA THR A 335 -15.88 19.25 -2.10
C THR A 335 -15.41 17.81 -1.92
N ALA A 336 -16.24 16.97 -1.32
CA ALA A 336 -15.98 15.53 -1.27
C ALA A 336 -16.23 14.89 -2.64
N ILE A 337 -15.20 14.30 -3.25
CA ILE A 337 -15.31 13.54 -4.50
C ILE A 337 -15.42 12.06 -4.18
N HIS A 338 -16.47 11.44 -4.71
CA HIS A 338 -16.86 10.08 -4.36
C HIS A 338 -17.54 9.39 -5.54
N LYS A 339 -17.88 8.12 -5.41
CA LYS A 339 -18.71 7.35 -6.33
C LYS A 339 -19.81 6.64 -5.55
N ALA A 340 -20.30 7.27 -4.48
CA ALA A 340 -21.34 6.70 -3.61
C ALA A 340 -22.68 6.39 -4.31
N ASN A 341 -22.90 6.83 -5.55
CA ASN A 341 -24.03 6.34 -6.36
C ASN A 341 -23.87 4.85 -6.73
N ILE A 342 -22.64 4.37 -6.89
CA ILE A 342 -22.28 2.96 -7.11
C ILE A 342 -21.71 2.34 -5.82
N GLN A 343 -20.63 2.89 -5.27
CA GLN A 343 -19.89 2.42 -4.09
C GLN A 343 -20.52 2.88 -2.77
N LYS A 344 -21.79 2.54 -2.51
CA LYS A 344 -22.58 3.08 -1.39
C LYS A 344 -22.08 2.76 0.01
N LEU A 345 -21.21 1.77 0.15
CA LEU A 345 -20.68 1.34 1.44
C LEU A 345 -19.39 2.06 1.77
N GLY A 346 -18.33 1.82 0.98
CA GLY A 346 -17.06 2.54 1.13
C GLY A 346 -17.26 4.05 0.96
N ASP A 347 -17.66 4.48 -0.23
CA ASP A 347 -17.81 5.90 -0.52
C ASP A 347 -19.03 6.54 0.15
N GLY A 348 -20.08 5.76 0.42
CA GLY A 348 -21.20 6.27 1.19
C GLY A 348 -20.84 6.47 2.67
N LEU A 349 -19.98 5.63 3.25
CA LEU A 349 -19.39 5.87 4.57
C LEU A 349 -18.46 7.09 4.51
N PHE A 350 -17.60 7.17 3.50
CA PHE A 350 -16.71 8.32 3.27
C PHE A 350 -17.51 9.63 3.25
N LEU A 351 -18.53 9.72 2.40
CA LEU A 351 -19.38 10.89 2.26
C LEU A 351 -20.12 11.21 3.57
N LYS A 352 -20.68 10.20 4.24
CA LYS A 352 -21.39 10.37 5.52
C LYS A 352 -20.46 10.97 6.57
N VAL A 353 -19.27 10.42 6.75
CA VAL A 353 -18.30 10.87 7.75
C VAL A 353 -17.79 12.27 7.41
N CYS A 354 -17.46 12.56 6.15
CA CYS A 354 -17.05 13.91 5.75
C CYS A 354 -18.13 14.94 6.07
N LYS A 355 -19.41 14.60 5.83
CA LYS A 355 -20.54 15.46 6.17
C LYS A 355 -20.72 15.64 7.68
N GLU A 356 -20.56 14.58 8.47
CA GLU A 356 -20.62 14.63 9.94
C GLU A 356 -19.52 15.55 10.49
N ILE A 357 -18.28 15.40 10.03
CA ILE A 357 -17.13 16.24 10.42
C ILE A 357 -17.36 17.71 10.02
N ALA A 358 -17.80 17.96 8.78
CA ALA A 358 -18.09 19.31 8.31
C ALA A 358 -19.10 20.03 9.21
N ALA A 359 -20.21 19.36 9.53
CA ALA A 359 -21.29 19.94 10.32
C ALA A 359 -20.92 20.11 11.80
N ALA A 360 -20.17 19.15 12.38
CA ALA A 360 -19.86 19.15 13.80
C ALA A 360 -18.68 20.07 14.15
N GLU A 361 -17.67 20.16 13.28
CA GLU A 361 -16.38 20.77 13.61
C GLU A 361 -16.05 22.01 12.76
N TYR A 362 -16.60 22.13 11.55
CA TYR A 362 -16.23 23.19 10.60
C TYR A 362 -17.45 23.91 9.99
N PRO A 363 -18.36 24.49 10.79
CA PRO A 363 -19.62 25.07 10.32
C PRO A 363 -19.44 26.29 9.38
N THR A 364 -18.26 26.89 9.35
CA THR A 364 -17.93 28.05 8.49
C THR A 364 -17.45 27.68 7.09
N ILE A 365 -17.17 26.40 6.83
CA ILE A 365 -16.70 25.90 5.53
C ILE A 365 -17.88 25.32 4.76
N GLU A 366 -18.10 25.79 3.52
CA GLU A 366 -19.09 25.20 2.62
C GLU A 366 -18.69 23.76 2.30
N PHE A 367 -19.56 22.81 2.65
CA PHE A 367 -19.37 21.41 2.27
C PHE A 367 -20.34 21.03 1.16
N ASN A 368 -19.79 20.54 0.05
CA ASN A 368 -20.56 19.91 -1.03
C ASN A 368 -19.91 18.58 -1.44
N SER A 369 -20.59 17.84 -2.32
CA SER A 369 -20.10 16.56 -2.80
C SER A 369 -20.37 16.39 -4.29
N MET A 370 -19.48 15.69 -4.98
CA MET A 370 -19.60 15.42 -6.41
C MET A 370 -19.20 13.99 -6.73
N ILE A 371 -19.93 13.36 -7.66
CA ILE A 371 -19.53 12.05 -8.16
C ILE A 371 -18.28 12.16 -9.05
N VAL A 372 -17.36 11.20 -8.97
CA VAL A 372 -16.05 11.29 -9.63
C VAL A 372 -16.14 11.41 -11.15
N ASP A 373 -17.09 10.74 -11.82
CA ASP A 373 -17.28 10.92 -13.26
C ASP A 373 -17.60 12.37 -13.61
N ASN A 374 -18.52 12.98 -12.86
CA ASN A 374 -18.90 14.37 -13.06
C ASN A 374 -17.73 15.28 -12.70
N ALA A 375 -17.01 15.00 -11.61
CA ALA A 375 -15.82 15.78 -11.25
C ALA A 375 -14.76 15.76 -12.34
N SER A 376 -14.48 14.59 -12.93
CA SER A 376 -13.56 14.45 -14.06
C SER A 376 -14.02 15.24 -15.28
N MET A 377 -15.30 15.14 -15.65
CA MET A 377 -15.86 15.93 -16.77
C MET A 377 -15.79 17.43 -16.51
N GLN A 378 -16.20 17.86 -15.31
CA GLN A 378 -16.24 19.27 -14.91
C GLN A 378 -14.84 19.88 -14.80
N LEU A 379 -13.82 19.11 -14.40
CA LEU A 379 -12.43 19.59 -14.38
C LEU A 379 -11.96 19.98 -15.78
N VAL A 380 -12.36 19.24 -16.80
CA VAL A 380 -11.98 19.54 -18.19
C VAL A 380 -12.86 20.64 -18.78
N SER A 381 -14.18 20.59 -18.55
CA SER A 381 -15.13 21.49 -19.21
C SER A 381 -15.35 22.84 -18.49
N ASN A 382 -15.22 22.89 -17.17
CA ASN A 382 -15.45 24.08 -16.36
C ASN A 382 -14.61 24.05 -15.05
N PRO A 383 -13.27 24.07 -15.14
CA PRO A 383 -12.38 23.94 -13.98
C PRO A 383 -12.54 25.06 -12.94
N GLN A 384 -13.01 26.25 -13.35
CA GLN A 384 -13.11 27.43 -12.49
C GLN A 384 -14.02 27.20 -11.27
N GLN A 385 -14.97 26.27 -11.35
CA GLN A 385 -15.85 25.94 -10.22
C GLN A 385 -15.12 25.31 -9.02
N PHE A 386 -13.94 24.74 -9.25
CA PHE A 386 -13.10 24.15 -8.19
C PHE A 386 -12.08 25.16 -7.64
N ASN A 387 -11.98 26.34 -8.25
CA ASN A 387 -11.03 27.37 -7.83
C ASN A 387 -11.35 27.87 -6.41
N GLY A 388 -10.32 28.01 -5.58
CA GLY A 388 -10.48 28.46 -4.20
C GLY A 388 -11.13 27.44 -3.25
N GLY A 389 -11.37 26.20 -3.70
CA GLY A 389 -11.87 25.09 -2.89
C GLY A 389 -10.87 23.95 -2.75
N ILE A 390 -11.14 23.05 -1.81
CA ILE A 390 -10.39 21.80 -1.61
C ILE A 390 -11.21 20.63 -2.14
N MET A 391 -10.60 19.76 -2.94
CA MET A 391 -11.21 18.50 -3.38
C MET A 391 -10.72 17.36 -2.49
N LEU A 392 -11.61 16.80 -1.66
CA LEU A 392 -11.31 15.73 -0.71
C LEU A 392 -11.78 14.39 -1.26
N MET A 393 -10.93 13.36 -1.34
CA MET A 393 -11.29 12.08 -1.95
C MET A 393 -10.46 10.88 -1.47
N PRO A 394 -10.97 9.64 -1.60
CA PRO A 394 -10.18 8.42 -1.46
C PRO A 394 -9.00 8.35 -2.44
N ASN A 395 -7.98 7.56 -2.09
CA ASN A 395 -6.70 7.50 -2.81
C ASN A 395 -6.84 7.21 -4.32
N LEU A 396 -7.70 6.25 -4.70
CA LEU A 396 -7.91 5.89 -6.10
C LEU A 396 -8.38 7.08 -6.95
N TYR A 397 -9.38 7.83 -6.47
CA TYR A 397 -9.89 8.99 -7.20
C TYR A 397 -8.88 10.14 -7.16
N GLY A 398 -8.14 10.27 -6.07
CA GLY A 398 -7.03 11.22 -5.95
C GLY A 398 -6.03 11.07 -7.08
N ASN A 399 -5.58 9.83 -7.35
CA ASN A 399 -4.62 9.54 -8.43
C ASN A 399 -5.19 9.84 -9.82
N ILE A 400 -6.48 9.58 -10.06
CA ILE A 400 -7.11 9.85 -11.36
C ILE A 400 -7.25 11.36 -11.58
N ILE A 401 -7.80 12.06 -10.58
CA ILE A 401 -8.10 13.48 -10.65
C ILE A 401 -6.80 14.31 -10.69
N SER A 402 -5.76 13.93 -9.93
CA SER A 402 -4.47 14.62 -9.96
C SER A 402 -3.80 14.52 -11.32
N ASN A 403 -3.86 13.37 -11.99
CA ASN A 403 -3.35 13.21 -13.36
C ASN A 403 -4.10 14.09 -14.37
N ILE A 404 -5.44 14.20 -14.25
CA ILE A 404 -6.23 15.10 -15.09
C ILE A 404 -5.82 16.56 -14.83
N ALA A 405 -5.73 16.97 -13.56
CA ALA A 405 -5.34 18.32 -13.18
C ALA A 405 -3.93 18.68 -13.69
N CYS A 406 -2.97 17.76 -13.56
CA CYS A 406 -1.62 17.93 -14.10
C CYS A 406 -1.63 18.04 -15.63
N GLY A 407 -2.42 17.22 -16.33
CA GLY A 407 -2.57 17.32 -17.79
C GLY A 407 -3.12 18.68 -18.24
N LEU A 408 -4.08 19.25 -17.50
CA LEU A 408 -4.69 20.54 -17.82
C LEU A 408 -3.73 21.73 -17.69
N VAL A 409 -2.74 21.66 -16.80
CA VAL A 409 -1.78 22.76 -16.58
C VAL A 409 -0.50 22.64 -17.42
N GLY A 410 -0.36 21.60 -18.25
CA GLY A 410 0.79 21.40 -19.13
C GLY A 410 1.67 20.19 -18.79
N GLY A 411 1.33 19.43 -17.76
CA GLY A 411 1.94 18.14 -17.46
C GLY A 411 2.48 17.97 -16.04
N PRO A 412 3.11 16.82 -15.78
CA PRO A 412 3.57 16.43 -14.44
C PRO A 412 4.74 17.28 -13.92
N GLY A 413 5.48 17.94 -14.83
CA GLY A 413 6.69 18.72 -14.53
C GLY A 413 6.43 20.09 -13.88
N LEU A 414 5.16 20.47 -13.67
CA LEU A 414 4.79 21.80 -13.17
C LEU A 414 4.19 21.80 -11.76
N VAL A 415 3.55 20.70 -11.37
CA VAL A 415 2.76 20.64 -10.13
C VAL A 415 3.55 19.92 -9.05
N SER A 416 3.54 20.47 -7.84
CA SER A 416 4.11 19.85 -6.65
C SER A 416 3.10 18.94 -5.95
N GLY A 417 3.60 17.99 -5.18
CA GLY A 417 2.83 17.06 -4.37
C GLY A 417 3.37 17.03 -2.93
N MET A 418 2.45 16.81 -1.99
CA MET A 418 2.76 16.75 -0.56
C MET A 418 2.15 15.48 0.04
N ASN A 419 2.94 14.71 0.76
CA ASN A 419 2.47 13.59 1.56
C ASN A 419 2.71 13.90 3.03
N LEU A 420 1.65 14.27 3.73
CA LEU A 420 1.71 14.71 5.11
C LEU A 420 1.25 13.59 6.04
N GLY A 421 2.15 13.12 6.89
CA GLY A 421 1.88 12.19 7.96
C GLY A 421 2.07 12.83 9.33
N LYS A 422 1.72 12.11 10.40
CA LYS A 422 1.89 12.60 11.79
C LYS A 422 3.35 12.86 12.19
N LYS A 423 4.31 12.19 11.55
CA LYS A 423 5.74 12.22 11.92
C LYS A 423 6.65 12.77 10.83
N TYR A 424 6.23 12.66 9.57
CA TYR A 424 7.04 13.03 8.41
C TYR A 424 6.16 13.74 7.40
N ALA A 425 6.77 14.69 6.70
CA ALA A 425 6.23 15.34 5.53
C ALA A 425 7.18 15.07 4.36
N VAL A 426 6.64 14.59 3.24
CA VAL A 426 7.41 14.37 2.00
C VAL A 426 6.89 15.31 0.94
N PHE A 427 7.80 16.05 0.32
CA PHE A 427 7.52 17.00 -0.76
C PHE A 427 8.11 16.43 -2.04
N GLU A 428 7.25 16.16 -3.01
CA GLU A 428 7.62 15.50 -4.27
C GLU A 428 6.89 16.16 -5.45
N THR A 429 7.04 15.61 -6.66
CA THR A 429 6.24 16.05 -7.81
C THR A 429 4.79 15.57 -7.66
N GLY A 430 3.82 16.35 -8.15
CA GLY A 430 2.39 16.09 -7.96
C GLY A 430 1.89 14.78 -8.55
N THR A 431 2.63 14.23 -9.51
CA THR A 431 2.40 12.90 -10.08
C THR A 431 3.72 12.15 -10.16
N ARG A 432 3.69 10.83 -9.96
CA ARG A 432 4.86 9.97 -10.02
C ARG A 432 5.06 9.47 -11.45
N ASN A 433 5.96 10.12 -12.17
CA ASN A 433 6.46 9.64 -13.46
C ASN A 433 7.96 9.40 -13.34
N THR A 434 8.42 8.24 -13.80
CA THR A 434 9.85 7.84 -13.65
C THR A 434 10.80 8.72 -14.45
N GLY A 435 10.29 9.41 -15.48
CA GLY A 435 11.07 10.38 -16.26
C GLY A 435 12.33 9.79 -16.90
N THR A 436 12.43 8.46 -17.00
CA THR A 436 13.67 7.75 -17.39
C THR A 436 14.14 8.16 -18.79
N SER A 437 13.19 8.46 -19.69
CA SER A 437 13.47 8.95 -21.03
C SER A 437 14.05 10.36 -21.08
N LEU A 438 13.98 11.14 -19.99
CA LEU A 438 14.48 12.52 -19.88
C LEU A 438 15.87 12.61 -19.23
N ALA A 439 16.31 11.53 -18.58
CA ALA A 439 17.58 11.49 -17.86
C ALA A 439 18.77 11.85 -18.78
N GLY A 440 19.64 12.75 -18.30
CA GLY A 440 20.83 13.19 -19.03
C GLY A 440 20.58 14.12 -20.23
N LYS A 441 19.34 14.47 -20.55
CA LYS A 441 19.00 15.26 -21.75
C LYS A 441 18.85 16.77 -21.53
N ASN A 442 18.83 17.23 -20.28
CA ASN A 442 18.64 18.64 -19.91
C ASN A 442 17.34 19.28 -20.47
N ILE A 443 16.28 18.48 -20.60
CA ILE A 443 14.97 18.90 -21.13
C ILE A 443 13.83 18.76 -20.11
N ALA A 444 14.13 18.30 -18.89
CA ALA A 444 13.12 18.13 -17.86
C ALA A 444 12.70 19.50 -17.30
N ASN A 445 11.40 19.70 -17.10
CA ASN A 445 10.90 20.90 -16.46
C ASN A 445 11.20 20.87 -14.94
N PRO A 446 12.02 21.80 -14.40
CA PRO A 446 12.40 21.77 -12.99
C PRO A 446 11.31 22.35 -12.06
N THR A 447 10.25 22.92 -12.62
CA THR A 447 9.24 23.72 -11.91
C THR A 447 8.57 22.95 -10.77
N ALA A 448 8.11 21.72 -11.01
CA ALA A 448 7.42 20.91 -9.99
C ALA A 448 8.31 20.66 -8.77
N PHE A 449 9.60 20.39 -8.98
CA PHE A 449 10.54 20.11 -7.90
C PHE A 449 10.87 21.37 -7.10
N ILE A 450 11.03 22.51 -7.79
CA ILE A 450 11.21 23.82 -7.13
C ILE A 450 9.96 24.18 -6.32
N ARG A 451 8.75 23.96 -6.87
CA ARG A 451 7.50 24.17 -6.14
C ARG A 451 7.37 23.25 -4.92
N ALA A 452 7.81 22.00 -5.01
CA ALA A 452 7.85 21.09 -3.87
C ALA A 452 8.80 21.62 -2.77
N ALA A 453 9.94 22.20 -3.13
CA ALA A 453 10.83 22.87 -2.18
C ALA A 453 10.19 24.14 -1.57
N ILE A 454 9.43 24.91 -2.35
CA ILE A 454 8.64 26.04 -1.83
C ILE A 454 7.62 25.56 -0.81
N ASP A 455 6.86 24.51 -1.11
CA ASP A 455 5.87 23.91 -0.21
C ASP A 455 6.54 23.40 1.09
N MET A 456 7.74 22.82 0.97
CA MET A 456 8.54 22.40 2.13
C MET A 456 8.94 23.59 3.00
N LEU A 457 9.40 24.69 2.41
CA LEU A 457 9.77 25.90 3.15
C LEU A 457 8.56 26.48 3.88
N ARG A 458 7.37 26.50 3.24
CA ARG A 458 6.12 26.92 3.90
C ARG A 458 5.77 26.01 5.08
N TYR A 459 5.91 24.70 4.91
CA TYR A 459 5.67 23.74 5.99
C TYR A 459 6.64 23.91 7.16
N LEU A 460 7.86 24.38 6.91
CA LEU A 460 8.87 24.71 7.93
C LEU A 460 8.75 26.15 8.46
N GLU A 461 7.66 26.86 8.14
CA GLU A 461 7.40 28.25 8.57
C GLU A 461 8.47 29.26 8.09
N HIS A 462 9.10 28.96 6.95
CA HIS A 462 10.08 29.81 6.28
C HIS A 462 9.46 30.58 5.10
N ASP A 463 8.36 31.28 5.36
CA ASP A 463 7.56 31.96 4.33
C ASP A 463 8.35 33.02 3.55
N ASP A 464 9.28 33.74 4.17
CA ASP A 464 10.10 34.75 3.48
C ASP A 464 10.96 34.13 2.37
N TYR A 465 11.54 32.95 2.63
CA TYR A 465 12.33 32.22 1.62
C TYR A 465 11.42 31.59 0.58
N ALA A 466 10.28 31.04 1.00
CA ALA A 466 9.28 30.46 0.10
C ALA A 466 8.75 31.51 -0.89
N ASN A 467 8.43 32.71 -0.41
CA ASN A 467 7.92 33.82 -1.23
C ASN A 467 8.99 34.30 -2.21
N GLN A 468 10.23 34.52 -1.78
CA GLN A 468 11.33 34.91 -2.67
C GLN A 468 11.54 33.89 -3.80
N LEU A 469 11.54 32.60 -3.48
CA LEU A 469 11.71 31.54 -4.47
C LEU A 469 10.50 31.43 -5.41
N SER A 470 9.29 31.56 -4.86
CA SER A 470 8.03 31.55 -5.62
C SER A 470 7.95 32.72 -6.60
N ASP A 471 8.29 33.93 -6.16
CA ASP A 471 8.25 35.14 -7.00
C ASP A 471 9.33 35.07 -8.09
N ALA A 472 10.54 34.61 -7.76
CA ALA A 472 11.63 34.44 -8.73
C ALA A 472 11.27 33.42 -9.81
N LEU A 473 10.65 32.29 -9.43
CA LEU A 473 10.13 31.29 -10.35
C LEU A 473 9.00 31.85 -11.21
N TRP A 474 8.08 32.62 -10.61
CA TRP A 474 6.98 33.25 -11.32
C TRP A 474 7.48 34.23 -12.39
N ARG A 475 8.47 35.08 -12.08
CA ARG A 475 9.10 35.99 -13.05
C ARG A 475 9.79 35.23 -14.18
N ALA A 476 10.52 34.16 -13.87
CA ALA A 476 11.19 33.33 -14.88
C ALA A 476 10.19 32.73 -15.87
N LEU A 477 9.07 32.20 -15.37
CA LEU A 477 8.06 31.55 -16.20
C LEU A 477 7.12 32.56 -16.89
N THR A 478 6.71 33.62 -16.22
CA THR A 478 5.62 34.49 -16.69
C THR A 478 6.11 35.80 -17.32
N GLU A 479 7.17 36.41 -16.79
CA GLU A 479 7.72 37.65 -17.36
C GLU A 479 8.79 37.34 -18.42
N GLN A 480 9.70 36.41 -18.13
CA GLN A 480 10.82 36.06 -19.00
C GLN A 480 10.51 34.91 -19.98
N GLN A 481 9.36 34.26 -19.83
CA GLN A 481 8.86 33.20 -20.72
C GLN A 481 9.87 32.07 -20.92
N GLN A 482 10.62 31.71 -19.86
CA GLN A 482 11.58 30.60 -19.87
C GLN A 482 10.83 29.27 -19.77
N HIS A 483 10.29 28.84 -20.90
CA HIS A 483 9.40 27.68 -21.00
C HIS A 483 10.12 26.48 -21.59
N THR A 484 10.02 25.34 -20.93
CA THR A 484 10.45 24.05 -21.47
C THR A 484 9.45 23.52 -22.49
N VAL A 485 9.83 22.45 -23.21
CA VAL A 485 9.05 21.90 -24.33
C VAL A 485 7.64 21.44 -23.94
N ASP A 486 7.47 20.91 -22.73
CA ASP A 486 6.18 20.44 -22.19
C ASP A 486 5.14 21.56 -22.03
N VAL A 487 5.59 22.81 -21.88
CA VAL A 487 4.73 24.01 -21.83
C VAL A 487 4.82 24.88 -23.08
N GLY A 488 5.35 24.33 -24.18
CA GLY A 488 5.34 24.98 -25.49
C GLY A 488 6.51 25.92 -25.78
N GLY A 489 7.56 25.91 -24.96
CA GLY A 489 8.79 26.67 -25.20
C GLY A 489 9.95 25.83 -25.72
N THR A 490 11.15 26.43 -25.75
CA THR A 490 12.39 25.81 -26.23
C THR A 490 13.50 25.80 -25.19
N ALA A 491 13.23 26.29 -23.98
CA ALA A 491 14.24 26.39 -22.93
C ALA A 491 14.66 25.01 -22.41
N LYS A 492 15.92 24.91 -22.02
CA LYS A 492 16.50 23.77 -21.29
C LYS A 492 16.23 23.89 -19.80
N ALA A 493 16.35 22.78 -19.08
CA ALA A 493 16.16 22.76 -17.62
C ALA A 493 17.11 23.76 -16.92
N THR A 494 18.36 23.81 -17.36
CA THR A 494 19.38 24.74 -16.83
C THR A 494 19.00 26.20 -17.07
N GLU A 495 18.42 26.54 -18.21
CA GLU A 495 18.08 27.93 -18.54
C GLU A 495 16.95 28.46 -17.64
N VAL A 496 15.97 27.61 -17.32
CA VAL A 496 14.92 27.93 -16.34
C VAL A 496 15.51 28.16 -14.94
N VAL A 497 16.46 27.31 -14.53
CA VAL A 497 17.14 27.45 -13.23
C VAL A 497 18.01 28.71 -13.18
N ASP A 498 18.75 29.01 -14.24
CA ASP A 498 19.59 30.20 -14.33
C ASP A 498 18.76 31.49 -14.25
N ALA A 499 17.62 31.52 -14.94
CA ALA A 499 16.66 32.62 -14.86
C ALA A 499 16.10 32.81 -13.45
N LEU A 500 15.74 31.72 -12.76
CA LEU A 500 15.32 31.77 -11.37
C LEU A 500 16.43 32.32 -10.46
N LEU A 501 17.67 31.85 -10.61
CA LEU A 501 18.81 32.33 -9.82
C LEU A 501 19.12 33.80 -10.09
N TYR A 502 18.96 34.25 -11.32
CA TYR A 502 19.07 35.66 -11.68
C TYR A 502 18.00 36.50 -10.95
N ASN A 503 16.74 36.07 -10.98
CA ASN A 503 15.63 36.78 -10.34
C ASN A 503 15.74 36.81 -8.80
N LEU A 504 16.32 35.79 -8.18
CA LEU A 504 16.61 35.80 -6.75
C LEU A 504 17.64 36.86 -6.35
N LYS A 505 18.58 37.19 -7.24
CA LYS A 505 19.64 38.17 -6.99
C LYS A 505 19.21 39.62 -7.29
N HIS A 506 18.21 39.81 -8.15
CA HIS A 506 17.78 41.11 -8.66
C HIS A 506 16.29 41.35 -8.32
N LYS A 507 16.05 41.69 -7.04
CA LYS A 507 14.70 41.83 -6.44
C LYS A 507 13.83 42.88 -7.09
#